data_AF-A0A7Z9INS6-F1
#
_entry.id   AF-A0A7Z9INS6-F1
#
_cell.length_a   1.000
_cell.length_b   1.000
_cell.length_c   1.000
_cell.angle_alpha   90.00
_cell.angle_beta   90.00
_cell.angle_gamma   90.00
#
_symmetry.space_group_name_H-M   'P 1'
#
loop_
_entity.id
_entity.type
_entity.pdbx_description
1 polymer ?
#
loop_
_entity_poly.entity_id
_entity_poly.type
_entity_poly.pdbx_seq_one_letter_code
_entity_poly.pdbx_strand_id
1 'polypeptide(L)'
;MVNPGSQTANSSSKPGDLLLLTKPIGTGIITTAGKQKKVGAEVLENAVEIMAALNKSASESMISVGVNACSDVTGFGLLGHLREMMEGSGLGARR
;
A
#
# COMPACT_ATOMS: atom_id res chain seq x y z
N MET A 1 -10.78 0.45 17.16
CA MET A 1 -9.91 0.42 18.36
C MET A 1 -8.88 -0.66 18.12
N VAL A 2 -7.58 -0.38 18.31
CA VAL A 2 -6.50 -1.37 18.12
C VAL A 2 -6.22 -2.02 19.47
N ASN A 3 -6.08 -3.34 19.51
CA ASN A 3 -5.67 -4.05 20.72
C ASN A 3 -4.17 -3.80 20.95
N PRO A 4 -3.74 -3.26 22.10
CA PRO A 4 -2.33 -3.10 22.39
C PRO A 4 -1.57 -4.44 22.27
N GLY A 5 -0.45 -4.45 21.56
CA GLY A 5 0.35 -5.65 21.29
C GLY A 5 -0.01 -6.35 19.97
N SER A 6 -1.11 -5.99 19.30
CA SER A 6 -1.49 -6.53 18.00
C SER A 6 -1.08 -5.63 16.83
N GLN A 7 -0.15 -4.68 17.03
CA GLN A 7 0.30 -3.79 15.98
C GLN A 7 1.29 -4.51 15.05
N THR A 8 1.16 -4.27 13.74
CA THR A 8 2.14 -4.69 12.73
C THR A 8 3.04 -3.51 12.40
N ALA A 9 4.35 -3.64 12.60
CA ALA A 9 5.32 -2.61 12.25
C ALA A 9 5.67 -2.67 10.75
N ASN A 10 6.23 -1.59 10.21
CA ASN A 10 6.81 -1.58 8.87
C ASN A 10 8.30 -1.98 8.87
N SER A 11 8.92 -2.20 10.03
CA SER A 11 10.36 -2.45 10.17
C SER A 11 10.70 -3.88 10.60
N SER A 12 9.75 -4.80 10.54
CA SER A 12 9.88 -6.18 11.01
C SER A 12 9.85 -7.22 9.89
N SER A 13 10.18 -6.82 8.66
CA SER A 13 10.25 -7.74 7.52
C SER A 13 11.33 -8.80 7.73
N LYS A 14 11.14 -9.99 7.15
CA LYS A 14 12.08 -11.11 7.27
C LYS A 14 12.58 -11.57 5.91
N PRO A 15 13.82 -12.11 5.82
CA PRO A 15 14.28 -12.77 4.60
C PRO A 15 13.32 -13.87 4.15
N GLY A 16 12.93 -13.85 2.88
CA GLY A 16 11.99 -14.81 2.29
C GLY A 16 10.52 -14.37 2.31
N ASP A 17 10.20 -13.22 2.92
CA ASP A 17 8.86 -12.64 2.82
C ASP A 17 8.46 -12.34 1.37
N LEU A 18 7.17 -12.51 1.08
CA LEU A 18 6.56 -12.13 -0.20
C LEU A 18 6.02 -10.70 -0.13
N LEU A 19 6.15 -9.96 -1.23
CA LEU A 19 5.58 -8.63 -1.38
C LEU A 19 4.17 -8.72 -1.98
N LEU A 20 3.18 -8.14 -1.29
CA LEU A 20 1.79 -8.12 -1.72
C LEU A 20 1.25 -6.69 -1.75
N LEU A 21 0.53 -6.35 -2.83
CA LEU A 21 -0.22 -5.10 -2.95
C LEU A 21 -1.72 -5.40 -2.97
N THR A 22 -2.48 -4.65 -2.19
CA THR A 22 -3.94 -4.84 -2.04
C THR A 22 -4.74 -3.92 -2.97
N LYS A 23 -4.08 -2.90 -3.53
CA LYS A 23 -4.64 -1.96 -4.49
C LYS A 23 -3.62 -1.63 -5.58
N PRO A 24 -4.07 -1.30 -6.80
CA PRO A 24 -3.17 -0.87 -7.86
C PRO A 24 -2.54 0.49 -7.54
N ILE A 25 -1.37 0.73 -8.12
CA ILE A 25 -0.67 2.03 -8.08
C ILE A 25 -1.06 2.90 -9.29
N GLY A 26 -0.72 4.20 -9.25
CA GLY A 26 -0.86 5.10 -10.40
C GLY A 26 -2.02 6.11 -10.32
N THR A 27 -2.80 6.11 -9.24
CA THR A 27 -3.90 7.08 -9.02
C THR A 27 -3.43 8.54 -9.07
N GLY A 28 -2.19 8.83 -8.66
CA GLY A 28 -1.59 10.16 -8.80
C GLY A 28 -1.45 10.63 -10.25
N ILE A 29 -1.12 9.72 -11.18
CA ILE A 29 -1.04 10.03 -12.61
C ILE A 29 -2.45 10.29 -13.17
N ILE A 30 -3.40 9.41 -12.83
CA ILE A 30 -4.79 9.52 -13.28
C ILE A 30 -5.43 10.83 -12.81
N THR A 31 -5.29 11.16 -11.52
CA THR A 31 -5.85 12.40 -10.96
C THR A 31 -5.19 13.65 -11.55
N THR A 32 -3.89 13.61 -11.84
CA THR A 32 -3.18 14.70 -12.54
C THR A 32 -3.70 14.89 -13.96
N ALA A 33 -3.90 13.81 -14.71
CA ALA A 33 -4.50 13.86 -16.04
C ALA A 33 -5.97 14.34 -16.00
N GLY A 34 -6.73 13.94 -14.97
CA GLY A 34 -8.09 14.40 -14.69
C GLY A 34 -8.17 15.91 -14.49
N LYS A 35 -7.26 16.50 -13.71
CA LYS A 35 -7.15 17.96 -13.55
C LYS A 35 -6.92 18.68 -14.88
N GLN A 36 -6.25 18.04 -15.83
CA GLN A 36 -6.00 18.57 -17.18
C GLN A 36 -7.08 18.21 -18.20
N LYS A 37 -8.16 17.51 -17.80
CA LYS A 37 -9.19 16.97 -18.69
C LYS A 37 -8.64 16.05 -19.79
N LYS A 38 -7.55 15.32 -19.50
CA LYS A 38 -6.82 14.42 -20.42
C LYS A 38 -7.07 12.93 -20.14
N VAL A 39 -8.11 12.59 -19.37
CA VAL A 39 -8.47 11.22 -19.05
C VAL A 39 -9.98 11.05 -19.19
N GLY A 40 -10.42 9.86 -19.61
CA GLY A 40 -11.85 9.54 -19.69
C GLY A 40 -12.50 9.56 -18.29
N ALA A 41 -13.78 9.91 -18.24
CA ALA A 41 -14.54 10.01 -16.99
C ALA A 41 -14.53 8.67 -16.22
N GLU A 42 -14.80 7.55 -16.90
CA GLU A 42 -14.81 6.21 -16.29
C GLU A 42 -13.48 5.83 -15.62
N VAL A 43 -12.34 6.22 -16.21
CA VAL A 43 -11.01 5.94 -15.64
C VAL A 43 -10.78 6.77 -14.37
N LEU A 44 -11.23 8.02 -14.37
CA LEU A 44 -11.13 8.88 -13.19
C LEU A 44 -12.06 8.40 -12.07
N GLU A 45 -13.28 8.01 -12.40
CA GLU A 45 -14.27 7.44 -11.48
C GLU A 45 -13.74 6.16 -10.83
N ASN A 46 -13.21 5.23 -11.62
CA ASN A 46 -12.60 4.00 -11.10
C ASN A 46 -11.43 4.30 -10.13
N ALA A 47 -10.55 5.25 -10.47
CA ALA A 47 -9.47 5.66 -9.58
C ALA A 47 -10.00 6.26 -8.27
N VAL A 48 -11.09 7.03 -8.31
CA VAL A 48 -11.77 7.56 -7.13
C VAL A 48 -12.35 6.44 -6.27
N GLU A 49 -13.02 5.45 -6.87
CA GLU A 49 -13.57 4.29 -6.15
C GLU A 49 -12.47 3.50 -5.43
N ILE A 50 -11.35 3.21 -6.09
CA ILE A 50 -10.20 2.51 -5.49
C ILE A 50 -9.61 3.30 -4.32
N MET A 51 -9.48 4.63 -4.46
CA MET A 51 -8.99 5.50 -3.39
C MET A 51 -9.96 5.57 -2.21
N ALA A 52 -11.27 5.59 -2.47
CA ALA A 52 -12.32 5.70 -1.46
C ALA A 52 -12.56 4.38 -0.68
N ALA A 53 -12.24 3.23 -1.30
CA ALA A 53 -12.40 1.93 -0.64
C ALA A 53 -11.57 1.83 0.65
N LEU A 54 -12.15 1.32 1.74
CA LEU A 54 -11.42 1.14 2.99
C LEU A 54 -10.43 -0.03 2.91
N ASN A 55 -9.27 0.11 3.56
CA ASN A 55 -8.30 -0.99 3.71
C ASN A 55 -8.71 -2.00 4.81
N LYS A 56 -9.96 -1.99 5.27
CA LYS A 56 -10.43 -2.82 6.39
C LYS A 56 -10.22 -4.32 6.14
N SER A 57 -10.72 -4.83 5.01
CA SER A 57 -10.60 -6.25 4.66
C SER A 57 -9.14 -6.68 4.43
N ALA A 58 -8.33 -5.80 3.87
CA ALA A 58 -6.88 -6.01 3.74
C ALA A 58 -6.20 -6.11 5.11
N SER A 59 -6.54 -5.22 6.04
CA SER A 59 -6.03 -5.22 7.42
C SER A 59 -6.46 -6.47 8.19
N GLU A 60 -7.72 -6.88 8.07
CA GLU A 60 -8.20 -8.11 8.72
C GLU A 60 -7.52 -9.36 8.15
N SER A 61 -7.29 -9.40 6.83
CA SER A 61 -6.62 -10.52 6.16
C SER A 61 -5.13 -10.60 6.48
N MET A 62 -4.41 -9.47 6.54
CA MET A 62 -2.99 -9.48 6.88
C MET A 62 -2.76 -9.92 8.33
N ILE A 63 -3.68 -9.54 9.24
CA ILE A 63 -3.62 -9.96 10.64
C ILE A 63 -3.88 -11.46 10.76
N SER A 64 -4.89 -11.99 10.05
CA SER A 64 -5.23 -13.42 10.14
C SER A 64 -4.13 -14.34 9.61
N VAL A 65 -3.39 -13.90 8.59
CA VAL A 65 -2.23 -14.63 8.04
C VAL A 65 -0.96 -14.44 8.90
N GLY A 66 -0.90 -13.38 9.72
CA GLY A 66 0.25 -13.08 10.56
C GLY A 66 1.44 -12.52 9.77
N VAL A 67 1.20 -11.48 8.96
CA VAL A 67 2.27 -10.83 8.18
C VAL A 67 3.37 -10.26 9.09
N ASN A 68 4.62 -10.32 8.62
CA ASN A 68 5.77 -9.82 9.38
C ASN A 68 5.87 -8.29 9.37
N ALA A 69 5.48 -7.63 8.27
CA ALA A 69 5.47 -6.18 8.16
C ALA A 69 4.35 -5.66 7.26
N CYS A 70 3.93 -4.41 7.47
CA CYS A 70 2.93 -3.75 6.62
C CYS A 70 3.17 -2.23 6.57
N SER A 71 2.90 -1.63 5.41
CA SER A 71 2.80 -0.17 5.23
C SER A 71 1.78 0.11 4.12
N ASP A 72 1.05 1.22 4.23
CA ASP A 72 0.17 1.71 3.19
C ASP A 72 0.94 2.58 2.18
N VAL A 73 0.65 2.41 0.88
CA VAL A 73 1.31 3.18 -0.18
C VAL A 73 0.56 4.49 -0.42
N THR A 74 1.19 5.62 -0.11
CA THR A 74 0.60 6.96 -0.23
C THR A 74 1.50 7.91 -1.05
N GLY A 75 1.71 9.15 -0.58
CA GLY A 75 2.31 10.25 -1.35
C GLY A 75 3.77 10.03 -1.78
N PHE A 76 4.52 9.19 -1.07
CA PHE A 76 5.88 8.81 -1.45
C PHE A 76 5.93 7.74 -2.56
N GLY A 77 4.78 7.18 -2.93
CA GLY A 77 4.67 6.11 -3.90
C GLY A 77 5.27 4.79 -3.43
N LEU A 78 5.12 3.75 -4.25
CA LEU A 78 5.49 2.38 -3.90
C LEU A 78 6.95 2.25 -3.45
N LEU A 79 7.88 2.83 -4.21
CA LEU A 79 9.31 2.71 -3.92
C LEU A 79 9.70 3.47 -2.64
N GLY A 80 9.04 4.59 -2.32
CA GLY A 80 9.30 5.33 -1.09
C GLY A 80 8.95 4.50 0.15
N HIS A 81 7.73 3.96 0.18
CA HIS A 81 7.26 3.11 1.28
C HIS A 81 8.03 1.78 1.38
N LEU A 82 8.33 1.15 0.24
CA LEU A 82 9.13 -0.07 0.22
C LEU A 82 10.56 0.18 0.71
N ARG A 83 11.18 1.30 0.32
CA ARG A 83 12.51 1.68 0.82
C ARG A 83 12.52 1.86 2.32
N GLU A 84 11.55 2.60 2.89
CA GLU A 84 11.43 2.78 4.34
C GLU A 84 11.30 1.44 5.08
N MET A 85 10.43 0.55 4.58
CA MET A 85 10.22 -0.79 5.13
C MET A 85 11.50 -1.64 5.11
N MET A 86 12.23 -1.60 3.98
CA MET A 86 13.48 -2.35 3.79
C MET A 86 14.61 -1.78 4.66
N GLU A 87 14.75 -0.46 4.76
CA GLU A 87 15.73 0.19 5.63
C GLU A 87 15.47 -0.11 7.11
N GLY A 88 14.22 -0.02 7.54
CA GLY A 88 13.83 -0.35 8.92
C GLY A 88 14.08 -1.82 9.28
N SER A 89 14.07 -2.71 8.29
CA SER A 89 14.31 -4.15 8.47
C SER A 89 15.77 -4.55 8.20
N GLY A 90 16.62 -3.67 7.68
CA GLY A 90 17.98 -4.00 7.23
C GLY A 90 18.03 -4.97 6.05
N LEU A 91 17.01 -4.96 5.18
CA LEU A 91 16.84 -5.88 4.06
C LEU A 91 16.83 -5.16 2.71
N GLY A 92 16.72 -5.94 1.63
CA GLY A 92 16.42 -5.46 0.28
C GLY A 92 15.26 -6.24 -0.33
N ALA A 93 14.57 -5.62 -1.28
CA ALA A 93 13.42 -6.20 -1.97
C ALA A 93 13.75 -6.50 -3.44
N ARG A 94 13.18 -7.57 -3.98
CA ARG A 94 13.24 -7.93 -5.41
C ARG A 94 11.92 -8.56 -5.85
N ARG A 95 11.67 -8.51 -7.16
CA ARG A 95 10.58 -9.25 -7.82
C ARG A 95 10.92 -10.73 -7.99
#